data_AF-A0A929MFH0-F1
#
_entry.id   AF-A0A929MFH0-F1
#
_cell.length_a   1.000
_cell.length_b   1.000
_cell.length_c   1.000
_cell.angle_alpha   90.00
_cell.angle_beta   90.00
_cell.angle_gamma   90.00
#
_symmetry.space_group_name_H-M   'P 1'
#
loop_
_entity.id
_entity.type
_entity.pdbx_description
1 polymer ?
#
loop_
_entity_poly.entity_id
_entity_poly.type
_entity_poly.pdbx_seq_one_letter_code
_entity_poly.pdbx_strand_id
1 'polypeptide(L)'
;LLSFSLWLYFRQVRWIVLPMFICAVSAIFTTGIFGMFGWEVTVISSNYIALQLIITISTVIHLVVSYREFYARYPKYSQNQLIYLTLRDKFSPSFWAIFTTVIGFSSLMSADIKPVIMLGIMMSAGISVSLVLAFLLFGAINVNLKKLAPVRTFENSFKFTKYCANLALNSRKIIYAVCVLVVCFGVYGISKIKVENSFIGYFKESTQIRQGMQVIDTKLGGTIPVDVIVKFKESEPKQEKTDEKDDFESEFENDAKSAKYWFNSYHTRVAEKIHDYLKEQNFVGNVSSLATLIKAIKELNNGVSDDFLLAAMYEKLPLEYKKILLSPYVSVEN
;
A
#
# COMPACT_ATOMS: atom_id res chain seq x y z
N LEU A 1 -2.08 -13.16 24.77
CA LEU A 1 -2.36 -11.90 25.52
C LEU A 1 -3.86 -11.61 25.58
N LEU A 2 -4.58 -11.52 24.46
CA LEU A 2 -6.00 -11.18 24.43
C LEU A 2 -6.89 -12.13 25.27
N SER A 3 -6.72 -13.45 25.13
CA SER A 3 -7.46 -14.44 25.95
C SER A 3 -7.19 -14.30 27.45
N PHE A 4 -5.96 -13.93 27.82
CA PHE A 4 -5.60 -13.68 29.22
C PHE A 4 -6.28 -12.41 29.75
N SER A 5 -6.30 -11.33 28.97
CA SER A 5 -7.03 -10.11 29.34
C SER A 5 -8.52 -10.39 29.52
N LEU A 6 -9.16 -11.11 28.58
CA LEU A 6 -10.56 -11.51 28.69
C LEU A 6 -10.80 -12.37 29.94
N TRP A 7 -9.90 -13.31 30.25
CA TRP A 7 -9.98 -14.11 31.46
C TRP A 7 -9.89 -13.26 32.73
N LEU A 8 -8.97 -12.31 32.76
CA LEU A 8 -8.75 -11.43 33.91
C LEU A 8 -10.00 -10.59 34.22
N TYR A 9 -10.67 -10.05 33.20
CA TYR A 9 -11.89 -9.24 33.36
C TYR A 9 -13.13 -10.10 33.66
N PHE A 10 -13.38 -11.15 32.87
CA PHE A 10 -14.64 -11.91 32.95
C PHE A 10 -14.58 -13.07 33.96
N ARG A 11 -13.39 -13.63 34.21
CA ARG A 11 -13.15 -14.81 35.06
C ARG A 11 -14.04 -16.02 34.74
N GLN A 12 -14.51 -16.12 33.50
CA GLN A 12 -15.42 -17.16 33.05
C GLN A 12 -15.05 -17.59 31.63
N VAL A 13 -14.76 -18.88 31.44
CA VAL A 13 -14.28 -19.45 30.17
C VAL A 13 -15.25 -19.20 29.03
N ARG A 14 -16.57 -19.26 29.29
CA ARG A 14 -17.62 -18.94 28.31
C ARG A 14 -17.40 -17.61 27.60
N TRP A 15 -17.00 -16.58 28.34
CA TRP A 15 -16.82 -15.22 27.82
C TRP A 15 -15.46 -14.97 27.17
N ILE A 16 -14.59 -15.99 27.13
CA ILE A 16 -13.36 -16.00 26.34
C ILE A 16 -13.58 -16.77 25.04
N VAL A 17 -14.16 -17.97 25.15
CA VAL A 17 -14.37 -18.87 24.01
C VAL A 17 -15.40 -18.29 23.04
N LEU A 18 -16.48 -17.70 23.55
CA LEU A 18 -17.55 -17.17 22.69
C LEU A 18 -17.07 -16.05 21.75
N PRO A 19 -16.41 -14.96 22.22
CA PRO A 19 -15.85 -13.97 21.30
C PRO A 19 -14.83 -14.57 20.32
N MET A 20 -13.91 -15.41 20.78
CA MET A 20 -12.90 -16.03 19.92
C MET A 20 -13.52 -16.89 18.82
N PHE A 21 -14.54 -17.68 19.17
CA PHE A 21 -15.27 -18.51 18.22
C PHE A 21 -16.00 -17.67 17.17
N ILE A 22 -16.77 -16.65 17.59
CA ILE A 22 -17.48 -15.76 16.67
C ILE A 22 -16.50 -15.06 15.71
N CYS A 23 -15.34 -14.64 16.22
CA CYS A 23 -14.33 -13.97 15.40
C CYS A 23 -13.69 -14.91 14.38
N ALA A 24 -13.37 -16.14 14.79
CA ALA A 24 -12.85 -17.17 13.88
C ALA A 24 -13.87 -17.49 12.77
N VAL A 25 -15.14 -17.74 13.13
CA VAL A 25 -16.20 -18.00 12.16
C VAL A 25 -16.40 -16.81 11.23
N SER A 26 -16.40 -15.59 11.76
CA SER A 26 -16.55 -14.37 10.95
C SER A 26 -15.41 -14.19 9.95
N ALA A 27 -14.16 -14.42 10.39
CA ALA A 27 -12.99 -14.30 9.52
C ALA A 27 -13.00 -15.37 8.43
N ILE A 28 -13.30 -16.62 8.76
CA ILE A 28 -13.40 -17.73 7.79
C ILE A 28 -14.51 -17.45 6.78
N PHE A 29 -15.70 -17.04 7.25
CA PHE A 29 -16.84 -16.76 6.38
C PHE A 29 -16.54 -15.60 5.42
N THR A 30 -15.93 -14.53 5.92
CA THR A 30 -15.55 -13.37 5.10
C THR A 30 -14.45 -13.72 4.10
N THR A 31 -13.44 -14.49 4.52
CA THR A 31 -12.40 -14.99 3.62
C THR A 31 -13.00 -15.89 2.54
N GLY A 32 -13.98 -16.73 2.89
CA GLY A 32 -14.72 -17.55 1.95
C GLY A 32 -15.48 -16.71 0.92
N ILE A 33 -16.17 -15.65 1.35
CA ILE A 33 -16.82 -14.69 0.45
C ILE A 33 -15.79 -14.08 -0.52
N PHE A 34 -14.64 -13.62 -0.02
CA PHE A 34 -13.62 -13.01 -0.87
C PHE A 34 -13.02 -14.00 -1.86
N GLY A 35 -12.79 -15.24 -1.43
CA GLY A 35 -12.37 -16.32 -2.31
C GLY A 35 -13.39 -16.61 -3.42
N MET A 36 -14.69 -16.60 -3.09
CA MET A 36 -15.77 -16.79 -4.09
C MET A 36 -15.82 -15.68 -5.14
N PHE A 37 -15.56 -14.44 -4.75
CA PHE A 37 -15.53 -13.29 -5.67
C PHE A 37 -14.17 -13.10 -6.38
N GLY A 38 -13.18 -13.98 -6.14
CA GLY A 38 -11.85 -13.87 -6.75
C GLY A 38 -11.07 -12.63 -6.29
N TRP A 39 -11.34 -12.16 -5.07
CA TRP A 39 -10.71 -10.96 -4.52
C TRP A 39 -9.27 -11.26 -4.07
N GLU A 40 -8.29 -10.75 -4.82
CA GLU A 40 -6.87 -10.96 -4.52
C GLU A 40 -6.45 -10.30 -3.21
N VAL A 41 -5.90 -11.10 -2.29
CA VAL A 41 -5.32 -10.63 -1.04
C VAL A 41 -3.84 -10.32 -1.26
N THR A 42 -3.50 -9.04 -1.24
CA THR A 42 -2.12 -8.53 -1.31
C THR A 42 -1.51 -8.44 0.08
N VAL A 43 -0.20 -8.17 0.18
CA VAL A 43 0.46 -7.92 1.47
C VAL A 43 -0.23 -6.78 2.25
N ILE A 44 -0.61 -5.70 1.56
CA ILE A 44 -1.29 -4.55 2.17
C ILE A 44 -2.72 -4.93 2.58
N SER A 45 -3.50 -5.52 1.68
CA SER A 45 -4.90 -5.86 1.97
C SER A 45 -5.03 -6.99 2.99
N SER A 46 -4.04 -7.90 3.13
CA SER A 46 -4.03 -9.01 4.10
C SER A 46 -4.25 -8.58 5.57
N ASN A 47 -3.92 -7.33 5.90
CA ASN A 47 -4.15 -6.78 7.22
C ASN A 47 -5.64 -6.69 7.60
N TYR A 48 -6.55 -6.85 6.63
CA TYR A 48 -7.99 -6.85 6.89
C TYR A 48 -8.39 -7.89 7.95
N ILE A 49 -7.74 -9.06 7.97
CA ILE A 49 -8.05 -10.14 8.93
C ILE A 49 -7.81 -9.64 10.36
N ALA A 50 -6.68 -9.00 10.62
CA ALA A 50 -6.34 -8.50 11.94
C ALA A 50 -7.31 -7.40 12.40
N LEU A 51 -7.61 -6.46 11.52
CA LEU A 51 -8.53 -5.35 11.81
C LEU A 51 -9.96 -5.85 12.04
N GLN A 52 -10.43 -6.79 11.21
CA GLN A 52 -11.74 -7.42 11.34
C GLN A 52 -11.87 -8.17 12.68
N LEU A 53 -10.84 -8.93 13.08
CA LEU A 53 -10.83 -9.61 14.37
C LEU A 53 -10.97 -8.62 15.53
N ILE A 54 -10.22 -7.51 15.53
CA ILE A 54 -10.28 -6.49 16.59
C ILE A 54 -11.70 -5.88 16.70
N ILE A 55 -12.30 -5.51 15.57
CA ILE A 55 -13.65 -4.91 15.53
C ILE A 55 -14.72 -5.92 15.97
N THR A 56 -14.62 -7.17 15.51
CA THR A 56 -15.57 -8.22 15.87
C THR A 56 -15.48 -8.56 17.35
N ILE A 57 -14.26 -8.72 17.89
CA ILE A 57 -14.04 -8.96 19.32
C ILE A 57 -14.66 -7.82 20.14
N SER A 58 -14.40 -6.55 19.77
CA SER A 58 -14.96 -5.39 20.46
C SER A 58 -16.50 -5.43 20.49
N THR A 59 -17.13 -5.72 19.34
CA THR A 59 -18.59 -5.81 19.23
C THR A 59 -19.16 -6.92 20.12
N VAL A 60 -18.55 -8.12 20.11
CA VAL A 60 -19.00 -9.22 20.96
C VAL A 60 -18.77 -8.92 22.44
N ILE A 61 -17.68 -8.23 22.81
CA ILE A 61 -17.45 -7.80 24.19
C ILE A 61 -18.59 -6.89 24.68
N HIS A 62 -19.06 -5.94 23.86
CA HIS A 62 -20.21 -5.10 24.22
C HIS A 62 -21.48 -5.92 24.45
N LEU A 63 -21.72 -6.97 23.65
CA LEU A 63 -22.83 -7.90 23.86
C LEU A 63 -22.66 -8.70 25.18
N VAL A 64 -21.46 -9.21 25.45
CA VAL A 64 -21.15 -9.96 26.68
C VAL A 64 -21.36 -9.09 27.92
N VAL A 65 -20.82 -7.88 27.92
CA VAL A 65 -20.94 -6.95 29.05
C VAL A 65 -22.41 -6.59 29.28
N SER A 66 -23.14 -6.25 28.22
CA SER A 66 -24.57 -5.93 28.30
C SER A 66 -25.40 -7.09 28.84
N TYR A 67 -25.13 -8.32 28.40
CA TYR A 67 -25.78 -9.52 28.95
C TYR A 67 -25.52 -9.64 30.46
N ARG A 68 -24.27 -9.44 30.91
CA ARG A 68 -23.89 -9.51 32.33
C ARG A 68 -24.50 -8.34 33.15
N GLU A 69 -24.73 -7.19 32.55
CA GLU A 69 -25.42 -6.05 33.15
C GLU A 69 -26.91 -6.33 33.34
N PHE A 70 -27.61 -6.79 32.29
CA PHE A 70 -29.01 -7.17 32.36
C PHE A 70 -29.25 -8.33 33.32
N TYR A 71 -28.34 -9.30 33.37
CA TYR A 71 -28.41 -10.37 34.37
C TYR A 71 -28.43 -9.78 35.79
N ALA A 72 -27.50 -8.88 36.11
CA ALA A 72 -27.37 -8.34 37.46
C ALA A 72 -28.54 -7.43 37.83
N ARG A 73 -29.09 -6.68 36.86
CA ARG A 73 -30.25 -5.82 37.09
C ARG A 73 -31.57 -6.60 37.18
N TYR A 74 -31.71 -7.68 36.41
CA TYR A 74 -32.92 -8.51 36.36
C TYR A 74 -32.62 -10.01 36.58
N PRO A 75 -32.25 -10.43 37.82
CA PRO A 75 -31.85 -11.82 38.09
C PRO A 75 -32.96 -12.86 37.90
N LYS A 76 -34.23 -12.45 37.90
CA LYS A 76 -35.39 -13.34 37.69
C LYS A 76 -35.73 -13.61 36.23
N TYR A 77 -35.16 -12.85 35.28
CA TYR A 77 -35.46 -13.02 33.86
C TYR A 77 -34.90 -14.32 33.30
N SER A 78 -35.64 -14.93 32.37
CA SER A 78 -35.22 -16.14 31.67
C SER A 78 -34.02 -15.86 30.76
N GLN A 79 -33.34 -16.92 30.33
CA GLN A 79 -32.20 -16.80 29.42
C GLN A 79 -32.57 -16.04 28.13
N ASN A 80 -33.72 -16.38 27.54
CA ASN A 80 -34.19 -15.78 26.30
C ASN A 80 -34.53 -14.29 26.48
N GLN A 81 -35.12 -13.91 27.62
CA GLN A 81 -35.39 -12.51 27.94
C GLN A 81 -34.10 -11.69 28.07
N LEU A 82 -33.08 -12.23 28.73
CA LEU A 82 -31.78 -11.55 28.86
C LEU A 82 -31.10 -11.36 27.49
N ILE A 83 -31.14 -12.38 26.62
CA ILE A 83 -30.57 -12.31 25.27
C ILE A 83 -31.33 -11.29 24.43
N TYR A 84 -32.67 -11.32 24.46
CA TYR A 84 -33.50 -10.36 23.73
C TYR A 84 -33.17 -8.91 24.12
N LEU A 85 -33.09 -8.62 25.43
CA LEU A 85 -32.72 -7.29 25.92
C LEU A 85 -31.31 -6.89 25.47
N THR A 86 -30.36 -7.81 25.54
CA THR A 86 -28.97 -7.58 25.11
C THR A 86 -28.89 -7.20 23.64
N LEU A 87 -29.49 -8.02 22.77
CA LEU A 87 -29.49 -7.79 21.33
C LEU A 87 -30.21 -6.48 20.98
N ARG A 88 -31.37 -6.22 21.61
CA ARG A 88 -32.14 -4.99 21.35
C ARG A 88 -31.41 -3.73 21.80
N ASP A 89 -30.80 -3.74 22.98
CA ASP A 89 -30.07 -2.59 23.54
C ASP A 89 -28.81 -2.25 22.73
N LYS A 90 -28.06 -3.29 22.31
CA LYS A 90 -26.77 -3.09 21.63
C LYS A 90 -26.84 -3.02 20.12
N PHE A 91 -27.96 -3.38 19.49
CA PHE A 91 -28.07 -3.30 18.03
C PHE A 91 -27.81 -1.89 17.49
N SER A 92 -28.52 -0.87 18.01
CA SER A 92 -28.38 0.49 17.48
C SER A 92 -26.97 1.08 17.70
N PRO A 93 -26.36 1.01 18.90
CA PRO A 93 -24.98 1.48 19.10
C PRO A 93 -23.96 0.75 18.22
N SER A 94 -24.05 -0.58 18.12
CA SER A 94 -23.12 -1.37 17.31
C SER A 94 -23.30 -1.12 15.81
N PHE A 95 -24.54 -0.95 15.35
CA PHE A 95 -24.82 -0.61 13.95
C PHE A 95 -24.18 0.72 13.57
N TRP A 96 -24.41 1.78 14.35
CA TRP A 96 -23.85 3.10 14.03
C TRP A 96 -22.33 3.12 14.11
N ALA A 97 -21.72 2.45 15.10
CA ALA A 97 -20.27 2.35 15.20
C ALA A 97 -19.64 1.65 13.99
N ILE A 98 -20.24 0.55 13.53
CA ILE A 98 -19.77 -0.17 12.35
C ILE A 98 -20.08 0.62 11.07
N PHE A 99 -21.24 1.27 10.97
CA PHE A 99 -21.61 2.08 9.83
C PHE A 99 -20.62 3.24 9.57
N THR A 100 -20.24 3.98 10.61
CA THR A 100 -19.21 5.03 10.47
C THR A 100 -17.84 4.45 10.10
N THR A 101 -17.52 3.26 10.60
CA THR A 101 -16.27 2.56 10.25
C THR A 101 -16.28 2.10 8.79
N VAL A 102 -17.41 1.61 8.28
CA VAL A 102 -17.62 1.29 6.87
C VAL A 102 -17.43 2.52 6.01
N ILE A 103 -17.99 3.67 6.38
CA ILE A 103 -17.77 4.93 5.64
C ILE A 103 -16.27 5.28 5.60
N GLY A 104 -15.57 5.17 6.73
CA GLY A 104 -14.14 5.45 6.82
C GLY A 104 -13.26 4.51 5.98
N PHE A 105 -13.60 3.23 5.88
CA PHE A 105 -12.88 2.30 4.98
C PHE A 105 -13.28 2.48 3.52
N SER A 106 -14.55 2.75 3.25
CA SER A 106 -15.03 3.02 1.89
C SER A 106 -14.41 4.27 1.29
N SER A 107 -14.00 5.27 2.09
CA SER A 107 -13.28 6.43 1.55
C SER A 107 -11.92 6.06 0.94
N LEU A 108 -11.32 4.92 1.31
CA LEU A 108 -10.09 4.42 0.68
C LEU A 108 -10.30 4.00 -0.77
N MET A 109 -11.54 3.79 -1.21
CA MET A 109 -11.87 3.48 -2.60
C MET A 109 -11.55 4.64 -3.56
N SER A 110 -11.41 5.86 -3.03
CA SER A 110 -11.01 7.04 -3.80
C SER A 110 -9.49 7.20 -3.97
N ALA A 111 -8.69 6.23 -3.50
CA ALA A 111 -7.23 6.26 -3.65
C ALA A 111 -6.79 5.80 -5.06
N ASP A 112 -5.62 6.24 -5.53
CA ASP A 112 -5.04 5.81 -6.81
C ASP A 112 -4.25 4.49 -6.72
N ILE A 113 -4.14 3.92 -5.51
CA ILE A 113 -3.30 2.73 -5.24
C ILE A 113 -4.21 1.51 -5.10
N LYS A 114 -4.19 0.60 -6.09
CA LYS A 114 -5.03 -0.61 -6.13
C LYS A 114 -5.05 -1.42 -4.81
N PRO A 115 -3.92 -1.75 -4.17
CA PRO A 115 -3.93 -2.43 -2.87
C PRO A 115 -4.72 -1.71 -1.76
N VAL A 116 -4.71 -0.37 -1.76
CA VAL A 116 -5.41 0.46 -0.77
C VAL A 116 -6.91 0.48 -1.03
N ILE A 117 -7.32 0.60 -2.30
CA ILE A 117 -8.73 0.47 -2.71
C ILE A 117 -9.27 -0.89 -2.27
N MET A 118 -8.51 -1.96 -2.54
CA MET A 118 -8.92 -3.32 -2.20
C MET A 118 -9.06 -3.53 -0.69
N LEU A 119 -8.13 -2.98 0.11
CA LEU A 119 -8.23 -2.98 1.56
C LEU A 119 -9.53 -2.28 2.03
N GLY A 120 -9.88 -1.14 1.43
CA GLY A 120 -11.13 -0.42 1.73
C GLY A 120 -12.37 -1.27 1.47
N ILE A 121 -12.47 -1.87 0.28
CA ILE A 121 -13.59 -2.74 -0.11
C ILE A 121 -13.69 -3.95 0.82
N MET A 122 -12.58 -4.67 1.02
CA MET A 122 -12.52 -5.84 1.89
C MET A 122 -12.91 -5.50 3.33
N MET A 123 -12.41 -4.39 3.87
CA MET A 123 -12.75 -3.98 5.23
C MET A 123 -14.23 -3.61 5.37
N SER A 124 -14.76 -2.80 4.46
CA SER A 124 -16.18 -2.39 4.47
C SER A 124 -17.12 -3.60 4.40
N ALA A 125 -16.84 -4.55 3.50
CA ALA A 125 -17.62 -5.78 3.41
C ALA A 125 -17.44 -6.67 4.65
N GLY A 126 -16.19 -6.89 5.07
CA GLY A 126 -15.84 -7.80 6.15
C GLY A 126 -16.43 -7.40 7.49
N ILE A 127 -16.36 -6.11 7.87
CA ILE A 127 -16.92 -5.64 9.14
C ILE A 127 -18.46 -5.60 9.11
N SER A 128 -19.07 -5.38 7.95
CA SER A 128 -20.52 -5.47 7.79
C SER A 128 -21.01 -6.91 8.00
N VAL A 129 -20.32 -7.87 7.41
CA VAL A 129 -20.56 -9.31 7.63
C VAL A 129 -20.33 -9.68 9.10
N SER A 130 -19.26 -9.17 9.71
CA SER A 130 -18.97 -9.38 11.14
C SER A 130 -20.07 -8.88 12.06
N LEU A 131 -20.69 -7.73 11.78
CA LEU A 131 -21.82 -7.23 12.57
C LEU A 131 -22.96 -8.25 12.59
N VAL A 132 -23.37 -8.71 11.40
CA VAL A 132 -24.48 -9.66 11.25
C VAL A 132 -24.16 -10.97 11.97
N LEU A 133 -22.98 -11.54 11.72
CA LEU A 133 -22.56 -12.79 12.33
C LEU A 133 -22.39 -12.65 13.85
N ALA A 134 -21.90 -11.52 14.35
CA ALA A 134 -21.75 -11.29 15.78
C ALA A 134 -23.10 -11.36 16.50
N PHE A 135 -24.11 -10.66 16.00
CA PHE A 135 -25.46 -10.67 16.60
C PHE A 135 -26.13 -12.03 16.45
N LEU A 136 -26.06 -12.63 15.25
CA LEU A 136 -26.68 -13.91 14.95
C LEU A 136 -26.08 -15.04 15.78
N LEU A 137 -24.75 -15.18 15.78
CA LEU A 137 -24.07 -16.24 16.51
C LEU A 137 -24.14 -16.01 18.02
N PHE A 138 -24.05 -14.77 18.50
CA PHE A 138 -24.21 -14.48 19.92
C PHE A 138 -25.60 -14.92 20.40
N GLY A 139 -26.68 -14.56 19.69
CA GLY A 139 -28.03 -14.97 20.01
C GLY A 139 -28.19 -16.50 19.96
N ALA A 140 -27.87 -17.11 18.81
CA ALA A 140 -28.06 -18.53 18.57
C ALA A 140 -27.32 -19.43 19.57
N ILE A 141 -26.06 -19.11 19.87
CA ILE A 141 -25.26 -19.89 20.83
C ILE A 141 -25.81 -19.71 22.24
N ASN A 142 -26.11 -18.48 22.67
CA ASN A 142 -26.49 -18.24 24.06
C ASN A 142 -27.91 -18.72 24.40
N VAL A 143 -28.83 -18.82 23.44
CA VAL A 143 -30.18 -19.37 23.67
C VAL A 143 -30.11 -20.83 24.11
N ASN A 144 -29.17 -21.60 23.56
CA ASN A 144 -28.99 -23.03 23.87
C ASN A 144 -28.20 -23.29 25.16
N LEU A 145 -27.67 -22.25 25.79
CA LEU A 145 -26.84 -22.37 26.98
C LEU A 145 -27.61 -21.97 28.24
N LYS A 146 -27.34 -22.68 29.35
CA LYS A 146 -27.91 -22.30 30.65
C LYS A 146 -27.49 -20.88 31.02
N LYS A 147 -28.40 -20.19 31.71
CA LYS A 147 -28.15 -18.88 32.30
C LYS A 147 -26.93 -18.94 33.24
N LEU A 148 -26.00 -17.98 33.12
CA LEU A 148 -24.73 -17.97 33.87
C LEU A 148 -24.61 -16.69 34.70
N ALA A 149 -24.49 -16.83 36.03
CA ALA A 149 -24.30 -15.70 36.93
C ALA A 149 -22.94 -15.01 36.69
N PRO A 150 -22.88 -13.66 36.62
CA PRO A 150 -21.63 -12.95 36.39
C PRO A 150 -20.72 -13.00 37.63
N VAL A 151 -19.46 -13.36 37.44
CA VAL A 151 -18.40 -13.17 38.46
C VAL A 151 -17.90 -11.74 38.37
N ARG A 152 -18.01 -10.94 39.43
CA ARG A 152 -17.64 -9.49 39.46
C ARG A 152 -16.49 -9.15 40.40
N THR A 153 -15.74 -10.14 40.87
CA THR A 153 -14.68 -9.96 41.88
C THR A 153 -13.59 -8.96 41.43
N PHE A 154 -13.22 -8.99 40.14
CA PHE A 154 -12.23 -8.06 39.61
C PHE A 154 -12.78 -6.64 39.45
N GLU A 155 -13.95 -6.50 38.83
CA GLU A 155 -14.63 -5.21 38.60
C GLU A 155 -14.85 -4.42 39.90
N ASN A 156 -15.26 -5.09 40.97
CA ASN A 156 -15.50 -4.45 42.27
C ASN A 156 -14.20 -4.01 42.97
N SER A 157 -13.05 -4.63 42.67
CA SER A 157 -11.76 -4.34 43.29
C SER A 157 -10.94 -3.31 42.50
N PHE A 158 -11.21 -3.16 41.21
CA PHE A 158 -10.40 -2.33 40.32
C PHE A 158 -10.69 -0.83 40.47
N LYS A 159 -9.85 -0.11 41.23
CA LYS A 159 -10.04 1.32 41.55
C LYS A 159 -9.53 2.31 40.50
N PHE A 160 -8.80 1.84 39.48
CA PHE A 160 -8.15 2.72 38.51
C PHE A 160 -9.13 3.59 37.72
N THR A 161 -10.29 3.05 37.33
CA THR A 161 -11.33 3.82 36.63
C THR A 161 -11.86 4.97 37.49
N LYS A 162 -12.03 4.75 38.80
CA LYS A 162 -12.42 5.79 39.77
C LYS A 162 -11.32 6.84 39.94
N TYR A 163 -10.06 6.43 39.96
CA TYR A 163 -8.92 7.34 39.97
C TYR A 163 -8.90 8.23 38.71
N CYS A 164 -9.04 7.64 37.52
CA CYS A 164 -9.12 8.39 36.26
C CYS A 164 -10.30 9.36 36.24
N ALA A 165 -11.47 8.95 36.72
CA ALA A 165 -12.64 9.82 36.83
C ALA A 165 -12.37 11.02 37.77
N ASN A 166 -11.80 10.77 38.94
CA ASN A 166 -11.44 11.84 39.87
C ASN A 166 -10.40 12.80 39.29
N LEU A 167 -9.39 12.29 38.59
CA LEU A 167 -8.40 13.10 37.90
C LEU A 167 -9.05 13.96 36.81
N ALA A 168 -9.90 13.36 35.99
CA ALA A 168 -10.62 14.03 34.91
C ALA A 168 -11.51 15.18 35.42
N LEU A 169 -12.24 14.95 36.50
CA LEU A 169 -13.17 15.92 37.07
C LEU A 169 -12.46 17.04 37.85
N ASN A 170 -11.42 16.70 38.64
CA ASN A 170 -10.76 17.66 39.53
C ASN A 170 -9.63 18.44 38.84
N SER A 171 -8.99 17.88 37.81
CA SER A 171 -7.80 18.47 37.16
C SER A 171 -8.07 18.96 35.73
N ARG A 172 -9.31 19.34 35.42
CA ARG A 172 -9.76 19.69 34.05
C ARG A 172 -8.87 20.71 33.33
N LYS A 173 -8.41 21.77 34.02
CA LYS A 173 -7.56 22.82 33.42
C LYS A 173 -6.20 22.27 32.97
N ILE A 174 -5.60 21.42 33.81
CA ILE A 174 -4.32 20.76 33.52
C ILE A 174 -4.50 19.84 32.32
N ILE A 175 -5.59 19.07 32.28
CA ILE A 175 -5.89 18.16 31.16
C ILE A 175 -6.01 18.92 29.85
N TYR A 176 -6.78 20.01 29.81
CA TYR A 176 -6.89 20.83 28.59
C TYR A 176 -5.53 21.41 28.17
N ALA A 177 -4.73 21.90 29.11
CA ALA A 177 -3.40 22.43 28.81
C ALA A 177 -2.48 21.35 28.21
N VAL A 178 -2.47 20.15 28.80
CA VAL A 178 -1.71 19.01 28.29
C VAL A 178 -2.22 18.57 26.92
N CYS A 179 -3.53 18.50 26.70
CA CYS A 179 -4.11 18.16 25.40
C CYS A 179 -3.68 19.16 24.32
N VAL A 180 -3.73 20.47 24.60
CA VAL A 180 -3.27 21.49 23.67
C VAL A 180 -1.78 21.32 23.36
N LEU A 181 -0.94 21.09 24.38
CA LEU A 181 0.49 20.86 24.19
C LEU A 181 0.75 19.63 23.32
N VAL A 182 0.06 18.51 23.58
CA VAL A 182 0.15 17.27 22.77
C VAL A 182 -0.29 17.51 21.33
N VAL A 183 -1.35 18.28 21.10
CA VAL A 183 -1.80 18.65 19.74
C VAL A 183 -0.75 19.51 19.05
N CYS A 184 -0.21 20.55 19.70
CA CYS A 184 0.87 21.37 19.13
C CYS A 184 2.11 20.54 18.79
N PHE A 185 2.49 19.62 19.68
CA PHE A 185 3.59 18.69 19.44
C PHE A 185 3.29 17.74 18.27
N GLY A 186 2.06 17.24 18.16
CA GLY A 186 1.62 16.42 17.03
C GLY A 186 1.68 17.17 15.70
N VAL A 187 1.21 18.41 15.65
CA VAL A 187 1.31 19.29 14.47
C VAL A 187 2.77 19.54 14.09
N TYR A 188 3.63 19.79 15.08
CA TYR A 188 5.07 19.88 14.83
C TYR A 188 5.65 18.57 14.29
N GLY A 189 5.25 17.42 14.83
CA GLY A 189 5.65 16.09 14.34
C GLY A 189 5.25 15.84 12.89
N ILE A 190 4.05 16.29 12.47
CA ILE A 190 3.58 16.20 11.09
C ILE A 190 4.54 16.91 10.12
N SER A 191 5.09 18.07 10.52
CA SER A 191 6.05 18.81 9.69
C SER A 191 7.39 18.09 9.46
N LYS A 192 7.67 17.02 10.22
CA LYS A 192 8.90 16.23 10.13
C LYS A 192 8.70 14.89 9.41
N ILE A 193 7.49 14.55 8.99
CA ILE A 193 7.22 13.31 8.25
C ILE A 193 7.88 13.39 6.88
N LYS A 194 8.80 12.47 6.60
CA LYS A 194 9.34 12.22 5.26
C LYS A 194 8.57 11.07 4.63
N VAL A 195 8.15 11.26 3.38
CA VAL A 195 7.48 10.22 2.61
C VAL A 195 8.55 9.41 1.88
N GLU A 196 8.78 8.18 2.30
CA GLU A 196 9.71 7.25 1.66
C GLU A 196 8.95 6.04 1.10
N ASN A 197 9.08 5.80 -0.21
CA ASN A 197 8.52 4.62 -0.88
C ASN A 197 9.62 3.58 -1.16
N SER A 198 10.44 3.27 -0.16
CA SER A 198 11.49 2.26 -0.28
C SER A 198 10.96 0.88 0.08
N PHE A 199 10.65 0.06 -0.92
CA PHE A 199 10.14 -1.30 -0.71
C PHE A 199 11.11 -2.18 0.11
N ILE A 200 12.41 -1.99 -0.08
CA ILE A 200 13.44 -2.69 0.70
C ILE A 200 13.41 -2.32 2.19
N GLY A 201 12.93 -1.10 2.50
CA GLY A 201 12.70 -0.62 3.85
C GLY A 201 11.74 -1.48 4.67
N TYR A 202 10.80 -2.19 4.01
CA TYR A 202 9.83 -3.06 4.69
C TYR A 202 10.43 -4.35 5.25
N PHE A 203 11.60 -4.76 4.75
CA PHE A 203 12.31 -5.93 5.25
C PHE A 203 13.27 -5.55 6.38
N LYS A 204 13.36 -6.42 7.40
CA LYS A 204 14.34 -6.25 8.48
C LYS A 204 15.76 -6.29 7.91
N GLU A 205 16.67 -5.50 8.48
CA GLU A 205 18.08 -5.42 8.07
C GLU A 205 18.81 -6.77 8.11
N SER A 206 18.38 -7.67 8.98
CA SER A 206 18.95 -9.01 9.10
C SER A 206 18.50 -9.99 8.01
N THR A 207 17.59 -9.61 7.11
CA THR A 207 17.08 -10.54 6.08
C THR A 207 18.02 -10.62 4.89
N GLN A 208 18.20 -11.83 4.35
CA GLN A 208 19.03 -12.06 3.16
C GLN A 208 18.56 -11.24 1.95
N ILE A 209 17.24 -11.07 1.79
CA ILE A 209 16.66 -10.28 0.70
C ILE A 209 17.14 -8.83 0.80
N ARG A 210 17.06 -8.20 1.98
CA ARG A 210 17.52 -6.82 2.17
C ARG A 210 19.02 -6.69 1.96
N GLN A 211 19.82 -7.61 2.51
CA GLN A 211 21.27 -7.57 2.37
C GLN A 211 21.71 -7.78 0.92
N GLY A 212 21.13 -8.75 0.21
CA GLY A 212 21.44 -9.03 -1.19
C GLY A 212 21.07 -7.87 -2.11
N MET A 213 19.86 -7.32 -1.96
CA MET A 213 19.44 -6.15 -2.74
C MET A 213 20.28 -4.91 -2.42
N GLN A 214 20.69 -4.70 -1.17
CA GLN A 214 21.58 -3.60 -0.81
C GLN A 214 22.97 -3.74 -1.47
N VAL A 215 23.49 -4.96 -1.63
CA VAL A 215 24.72 -5.18 -2.41
C VAL A 215 24.50 -4.82 -3.87
N ILE A 216 23.39 -5.22 -4.49
CA ILE A 216 23.08 -4.85 -5.87
C ILE A 216 22.99 -3.32 -6.01
N ASP A 217 22.29 -2.66 -5.10
CA ASP A 217 22.05 -1.23 -5.13
C ASP A 217 23.34 -0.42 -4.97
N THR A 218 24.23 -0.87 -4.08
CA THR A 218 25.47 -0.15 -3.75
C THR A 218 26.69 -0.55 -4.58
N LYS A 219 26.70 -1.75 -5.18
CA LYS A 219 27.88 -2.31 -5.87
C LYS A 219 27.63 -2.68 -7.33
N LEU A 220 26.39 -2.91 -7.76
CA LEU A 220 26.07 -3.42 -9.10
C LEU A 220 25.22 -2.46 -9.93
N GLY A 221 25.25 -1.16 -9.61
CA GLY A 221 24.68 -0.11 -10.46
C GLY A 221 23.24 0.30 -10.15
N GLY A 222 22.66 -0.17 -9.04
CA GLY A 222 21.31 0.21 -8.60
C GLY A 222 20.26 -0.88 -8.86
N THR A 223 19.16 -0.82 -8.11
CA THR A 223 18.03 -1.76 -8.22
C THR A 223 16.81 -1.16 -8.92
N ILE A 224 16.79 0.16 -9.11
CA ILE A 224 15.68 0.90 -9.73
C ILE A 224 16.23 1.63 -10.97
N PRO A 225 15.86 1.20 -12.18
CA PRO A 225 16.23 1.91 -13.40
C PRO A 225 15.42 3.20 -13.54
N VAL A 226 16.05 4.24 -14.10
CA VAL A 226 15.41 5.49 -14.49
C VAL A 226 15.70 5.73 -15.96
N ASP A 227 14.65 5.76 -16.78
CA ASP A 227 14.77 5.95 -18.21
C ASP A 227 14.59 7.44 -18.56
N VAL A 228 15.60 8.02 -19.21
CA VAL A 228 15.56 9.38 -19.75
C VAL A 228 15.39 9.31 -21.26
N ILE A 229 14.19 9.60 -21.74
CA ILE A 229 13.87 9.56 -23.17
C ILE A 229 14.03 10.96 -23.76
N VAL A 230 14.96 11.11 -24.71
CA VAL A 230 15.20 12.35 -25.43
C VAL A 230 14.57 12.23 -26.81
N LYS A 231 13.56 13.08 -27.08
CA LYS A 231 12.94 13.18 -28.40
C LYS A 231 13.55 14.33 -29.17
N PHE A 232 14.12 14.04 -30.33
CA PHE A 232 14.60 15.05 -31.25
C PHE A 232 13.44 15.46 -32.16
N LYS A 233 13.31 16.77 -32.42
CA LYS A 233 12.36 17.23 -33.43
C LYS A 233 12.86 16.78 -34.78
N GLU A 234 12.02 16.10 -35.56
CA GLU A 234 12.26 15.94 -36.98
C GLU A 234 12.42 17.34 -37.58
N SER A 235 13.46 17.51 -38.38
CA SER A 235 13.59 18.69 -39.22
C SER A 235 12.43 18.67 -40.21
N GLU A 236 11.39 19.48 -39.95
CA GLU A 236 10.38 19.79 -40.97
C GLU A 236 11.15 20.33 -42.18
N PRO A 237 11.06 19.68 -43.36
CA PRO A 237 11.68 20.23 -44.54
C PRO A 237 11.05 21.60 -44.74
N LYS A 238 11.88 22.65 -44.82
CA LYS A 238 11.41 23.94 -45.28
C LYS A 238 10.79 23.70 -46.66
N GLN A 239 9.47 23.75 -46.74
CA GLN A 239 8.76 23.81 -48.01
C GLN A 239 9.06 25.17 -48.64
N GLU A 240 10.26 25.33 -49.20
CA GLU A 240 10.41 26.24 -50.32
C GLU A 240 9.64 25.58 -51.47
N LYS A 241 8.47 26.15 -51.77
CA LYS A 241 7.70 25.84 -52.97
C LYS A 241 8.51 26.32 -54.17
N THR A 242 9.42 25.48 -54.64
CA THR A 242 9.92 25.54 -56.01
C THR A 242 9.22 24.40 -56.72
N ASP A 243 8.27 24.75 -57.57
CA ASP A 243 7.57 23.80 -58.44
C ASP A 243 8.62 23.18 -59.37
N GLU A 244 8.63 21.83 -59.44
CA GLU A 244 9.66 20.95 -60.03
C GLU A 244 10.82 20.58 -59.09
N LYS A 245 10.56 19.69 -58.12
CA LYS A 245 11.60 18.85 -57.55
C LYS A 245 12.00 17.82 -58.61
N ASP A 246 13.23 17.88 -59.10
CA ASP A 246 13.80 16.84 -59.95
C ASP A 246 13.78 15.49 -59.22
N ASP A 247 13.71 14.38 -59.95
CA ASP A 247 13.68 13.00 -59.39
C ASP A 247 14.83 12.81 -58.37
N PHE A 248 15.97 13.45 -58.65
CA PHE A 248 17.15 13.55 -57.79
C PHE A 248 16.91 14.24 -56.43
N GLU A 249 16.15 15.34 -56.37
CA GLU A 249 15.84 16.02 -55.09
C GLU A 249 14.86 15.19 -54.24
N SER A 250 13.94 14.48 -54.89
CA SER A 250 13.00 13.59 -54.22
C SER A 250 13.69 12.34 -53.63
N GLU A 251 14.69 11.82 -54.35
CA GLU A 251 15.55 10.74 -53.88
C GLU A 251 16.42 11.22 -52.71
N PHE A 252 16.97 12.43 -52.79
CA PHE A 252 17.76 13.03 -51.71
C PHE A 252 16.94 13.30 -50.44
N GLU A 253 15.69 13.76 -50.55
CA GLU A 253 14.79 13.93 -49.41
C GLU A 253 14.34 12.59 -48.79
N ASN A 254 14.13 11.55 -49.61
CA ASN A 254 13.83 10.21 -49.11
C ASN A 254 15.04 9.59 -48.41
N ASP A 255 16.25 9.79 -48.95
CA ASP A 255 17.49 9.38 -48.31
C ASP A 255 17.76 10.16 -47.03
N ALA A 256 17.46 11.46 -46.96
CA ALA A 256 17.59 12.27 -45.75
C ALA A 256 16.67 11.80 -44.60
N LYS A 257 15.56 11.13 -44.92
CA LYS A 257 14.70 10.42 -43.94
C LYS A 257 15.20 9.03 -43.57
N SER A 258 16.24 8.53 -44.23
CA SER A 258 16.80 7.22 -43.90
C SER A 258 17.37 7.24 -42.48
N ALA A 259 17.22 6.11 -41.80
CA ALA A 259 17.67 5.95 -40.42
C ALA A 259 19.17 6.21 -40.20
N LYS A 260 19.94 6.31 -41.29
CA LYS A 260 21.35 6.67 -41.34
C LYS A 260 21.62 8.10 -40.83
N TYR A 261 20.78 9.06 -41.21
CA TYR A 261 20.98 10.48 -40.87
C TYR A 261 20.61 10.82 -39.42
N TRP A 262 19.93 9.90 -38.74
CA TRP A 262 19.73 10.00 -37.29
C TRP A 262 21.08 9.95 -36.54
N PHE A 263 22.06 9.20 -37.03
CA PHE A 263 23.39 9.12 -36.43
C PHE A 263 24.26 10.30 -36.86
N ASN A 264 23.98 11.47 -36.29
CA ASN A 264 24.75 12.69 -36.52
C ASN A 264 25.40 13.22 -35.22
N SER A 265 26.40 14.07 -35.39
CA SER A 265 27.21 14.65 -34.32
C SER A 265 26.40 15.47 -33.32
N TYR A 266 25.24 15.99 -33.72
CA TYR A 266 24.35 16.70 -32.82
C TYR A 266 23.66 15.73 -31.84
N HIS A 267 22.99 14.70 -32.35
CA HIS A 267 22.30 13.70 -31.53
C HIS A 267 23.28 12.95 -30.60
N THR A 268 24.43 12.54 -31.14
CA THR A 268 25.45 11.83 -30.37
C THR A 268 26.04 12.70 -29.26
N ARG A 269 26.32 13.99 -29.53
CA ARG A 269 26.80 14.94 -28.51
C ARG A 269 25.77 15.23 -27.44
N VAL A 270 24.49 15.32 -27.79
CA VAL A 270 23.41 15.47 -26.80
C VAL A 270 23.34 14.24 -25.90
N ALA A 271 23.39 13.03 -26.49
CA ALA A 271 23.42 11.78 -25.73
C ALA A 271 24.63 11.70 -24.79
N GLU A 272 25.83 12.07 -25.25
CA GLU A 272 27.05 12.11 -24.43
C GLU A 272 26.93 13.10 -23.27
N LYS A 273 26.46 14.33 -23.51
CA LYS A 273 26.28 15.33 -22.45
C LYS A 273 25.32 14.88 -21.36
N ILE A 274 24.18 14.28 -21.76
CA ILE A 274 23.19 13.78 -20.79
C ILE A 274 23.78 12.61 -20.01
N HIS A 275 24.46 11.69 -20.70
CA HIS A 275 25.13 10.55 -20.06
C HIS A 275 26.13 11.01 -19.00
N ASP A 276 27.02 11.95 -19.34
CA ASP A 276 28.07 12.43 -18.43
C ASP A 276 27.46 13.18 -17.24
N TYR A 277 26.46 14.03 -17.49
CA TYR A 277 25.74 14.74 -16.43
C TYR A 277 25.09 13.78 -15.42
N LEU A 278 24.46 12.69 -15.90
CA LEU A 278 23.83 11.69 -15.05
C LEU A 278 24.87 10.89 -14.26
N LYS A 279 26.00 10.55 -14.88
CA LYS A 279 27.08 9.76 -14.26
C LYS A 279 27.75 10.51 -13.10
N GLU A 280 27.76 11.84 -13.12
CA GLU A 280 28.32 12.68 -12.06
C GLU A 280 27.39 12.83 -10.83
N GLN A 281 26.14 12.38 -10.90
CA GLN A 281 25.20 12.52 -9.79
C GLN A 281 25.48 11.49 -8.68
N ASN A 282 25.55 11.96 -7.43
CA ASN A 282 25.84 11.11 -6.25
C ASN A 282 24.84 9.95 -6.03
N PHE A 283 23.63 10.04 -6.60
CA PHE A 283 22.57 9.05 -6.45
C PHE A 283 22.45 8.09 -7.65
N VAL A 284 23.31 8.24 -8.68
CA VAL A 284 23.27 7.41 -9.89
C VAL A 284 24.40 6.37 -9.82
N GLY A 285 24.03 5.09 -9.85
CA GLY A 285 24.99 3.99 -9.79
C GLY A 285 25.65 3.69 -11.15
N ASN A 286 24.85 3.50 -12.20
CA ASN A 286 25.32 3.25 -13.55
C ASN A 286 24.43 3.97 -14.57
N VAL A 287 25.03 4.43 -15.67
CA VAL A 287 24.32 5.03 -16.80
C VAL A 287 24.63 4.23 -18.04
N SER A 288 23.60 3.69 -18.69
CA SER A 288 23.73 3.04 -19.99
C SER A 288 22.95 3.82 -21.04
N SER A 289 23.58 4.11 -22.16
CA SER A 289 23.01 4.90 -23.25
C SER A 289 23.79 4.67 -24.54
N LEU A 290 23.35 5.29 -25.64
CA LEU A 290 24.12 5.33 -26.89
C LEU A 290 25.57 5.82 -26.68
N ALA A 291 25.79 6.76 -25.76
CA ALA A 291 27.13 7.27 -25.45
C ALA A 291 28.09 6.18 -24.93
N THR A 292 27.58 5.16 -24.24
CA THR A 292 28.39 4.03 -23.77
C THR A 292 28.97 3.25 -24.95
N LEU A 293 28.13 2.99 -25.96
CA LEU A 293 28.53 2.30 -27.18
C LEU A 293 29.51 3.15 -28.01
N ILE A 294 29.25 4.45 -28.13
CA ILE A 294 30.14 5.40 -28.83
C ILE A 294 31.53 5.41 -28.16
N LYS A 295 31.58 5.52 -26.82
CA LYS A 295 32.85 5.53 -26.08
C LYS A 295 33.62 4.20 -26.22
N ALA A 296 32.93 3.06 -26.17
CA ALA A 296 33.55 1.76 -26.40
C ALA A 296 34.15 1.65 -27.81
N ILE A 297 33.45 2.16 -28.84
CA ILE A 297 33.98 2.22 -30.21
C ILE A 297 35.19 3.15 -30.29
N LYS A 298 35.14 4.33 -29.66
CA LYS A 298 36.29 5.25 -29.60
C LYS A 298 37.51 4.56 -28.97
N GLU A 299 37.34 3.82 -27.88
CA GLU A 299 38.44 3.08 -27.25
C GLU A 299 39.01 1.99 -28.17
N LEU A 300 38.15 1.25 -28.88
CA LEU A 300 38.58 0.21 -29.83
C LEU A 300 39.25 0.78 -31.08
N ASN A 301 38.94 2.03 -31.44
CA ASN A 301 39.36 2.65 -32.70
C ASN A 301 40.29 3.85 -32.49
N ASN A 302 41.15 3.79 -31.46
CA ASN A 302 42.18 4.80 -31.15
C ASN A 302 41.65 6.25 -31.07
N GLY A 303 40.46 6.44 -30.52
CA GLY A 303 39.82 7.74 -30.31
C GLY A 303 38.93 8.22 -31.46
N VAL A 304 38.84 7.47 -32.57
CA VAL A 304 38.05 7.86 -33.74
C VAL A 304 36.66 7.22 -33.70
N SER A 305 35.63 8.01 -33.42
CA SER A 305 34.26 7.69 -33.84
C SER A 305 33.77 8.81 -34.74
N ASP A 306 33.57 8.49 -36.00
CA ASP A 306 32.95 9.41 -36.96
C ASP A 306 31.46 9.08 -37.09
N ASP A 307 30.64 10.08 -37.41
CA ASP A 307 29.18 9.93 -37.60
C ASP A 307 28.89 8.84 -38.66
N PHE A 308 29.74 8.79 -39.69
CA PHE A 308 29.72 7.77 -40.74
C PHE A 308 29.90 6.35 -40.23
N LEU A 309 30.72 6.14 -39.19
CA LEU A 309 30.95 4.82 -38.63
C LEU A 309 29.69 4.30 -37.92
N LEU A 310 29.01 5.17 -37.17
CA LEU A 310 27.76 4.83 -36.47
C LEU A 310 26.63 4.54 -37.47
N ALA A 311 26.51 5.38 -38.49
CA ALA A 311 25.60 5.19 -39.61
C ALA A 311 25.87 3.86 -40.36
N ALA A 312 27.13 3.58 -40.69
CA ALA A 312 27.52 2.35 -41.37
C ALA A 312 27.29 1.10 -40.50
N MET A 313 27.56 1.20 -39.20
CA MET A 313 27.23 0.14 -38.24
C MET A 313 25.73 -0.11 -38.22
N TYR A 314 24.90 0.94 -38.15
CA TYR A 314 23.46 0.78 -38.20
C TYR A 314 23.01 0.12 -39.51
N GLU A 315 23.58 0.41 -40.67
CA GLU A 315 23.20 -0.27 -41.93
C GLU A 315 23.68 -1.72 -41.99
N LYS A 316 24.94 -1.97 -41.62
CA LYS A 316 25.65 -3.24 -41.87
C LYS A 316 25.46 -4.28 -40.77
N LEU A 317 25.10 -3.87 -39.55
CA LEU A 317 24.84 -4.82 -38.47
C LEU A 317 23.63 -5.70 -38.82
N PRO A 318 23.74 -7.02 -38.73
CA PRO A 318 22.58 -7.90 -38.82
C PRO A 318 21.53 -7.52 -37.76
N LEU A 319 20.25 -7.75 -38.07
CA LEU A 319 19.11 -7.36 -37.22
C LEU A 319 19.24 -7.87 -35.78
N GLU A 320 19.78 -9.07 -35.58
CA GLU A 320 20.01 -9.65 -34.26
C GLU A 320 20.94 -8.79 -33.40
N TYR A 321 22.02 -8.27 -33.97
CA TYR A 321 22.96 -7.41 -33.25
C TYR A 321 22.42 -5.99 -33.05
N LYS A 322 21.64 -5.45 -34.00
CA LYS A 322 20.97 -4.14 -33.81
C LYS A 322 20.04 -4.16 -32.60
N LYS A 323 19.26 -5.24 -32.42
CA LYS A 323 18.34 -5.41 -31.29
C LYS A 323 19.04 -5.40 -29.93
N ILE A 324 20.30 -5.85 -29.87
CA ILE A 324 21.07 -5.94 -28.63
C ILE A 324 21.85 -4.65 -28.37
N LEU A 325 22.49 -4.09 -29.40
CA LEU A 325 23.46 -3.01 -29.23
C LEU A 325 22.86 -1.61 -29.41
N LEU A 326 21.84 -1.44 -30.25
CA LEU A 326 21.35 -0.13 -30.67
C LEU A 326 19.90 0.12 -30.24
N SER A 327 18.99 -0.81 -30.52
CA SER A 327 17.56 -0.67 -30.22
C SER A 327 17.22 -0.39 -28.75
N PRO A 328 18.00 -0.82 -27.72
CA PRO A 328 17.73 -0.43 -26.34
C PRO A 328 17.94 1.06 -26.05
N TYR A 329 18.71 1.76 -26.89
CA TYR A 329 19.14 3.15 -26.65
C TYR A 329 18.65 4.14 -27.72
N VAL A 330 18.25 3.65 -28.90
CA VAL A 330 17.87 4.47 -30.06
C VAL A 330 16.64 3.88 -30.72
N SER A 331 15.62 4.72 -30.92
CA SER A 331 14.50 4.46 -31.81
C SER A 331 14.51 5.52 -32.90
N VAL A 332 14.77 5.10 -34.14
CA VAL A 332 14.84 6.04 -35.28
C VAL A 332 13.46 6.32 -35.88
N GLU A 333 12.45 5.52 -35.51
CA GLU A 333 11.08 5.60 -36.03
C GLU A 333 10.12 6.45 -35.16
N ASN A 334 10.53 6.88 -33.95
CA ASN A 334 9.63 7.46 -32.93
C ASN A 334 10.10 8.77 -32.29
#